data_AF-A0AAP7N4R9-F1
#
_entry.id   AF-A0AAP7N4R9-F1
#
_cell.length_a   1.000
_cell.length_b   1.000
_cell.length_c   1.000
_cell.angle_alpha   90.00
_cell.angle_beta   90.00
_cell.angle_gamma   90.00
#
_symmetry.space_group_name_H-M   'P 1'
#
loop_
_entity.id
_entity.type
_entity.pdbx_description
1 polymer ?
#
loop_
_entity_poly.entity_id
_entity_poly.type
_entity_poly.pdbx_seq_one_letter_code
_entity_poly.pdbx_strand_id
1 'polypeptide(L)'
;MKEFKINLSKGEVLYTGSYICTLSKTAASTPEQISLEAAAEKLAEEVIMQQAMNREHQRQQDVTVIQFRQAQEDIKLLQAENKRYRNALEFYAHETTYTNEFEDCPPAVELDGGQTARKALEGAAE
;
A
#
# COMPACT_ATOMS: atom_id res chain seq x y z
N MET A 1 4.53 45.77 10.79
CA MET A 1 3.51 44.70 10.92
C MET A 1 3.82 43.65 9.85
N LYS A 2 3.64 42.35 10.12
CA LYS A 2 3.89 41.30 9.10
C LYS A 2 2.64 41.15 8.24
N GLU A 3 2.81 41.24 6.93
CA GLU A 3 1.77 40.91 5.95
C GLU A 3 1.83 39.43 5.63
N PHE A 4 0.67 38.76 5.55
CA PHE A 4 0.58 37.34 5.19
C PHE A 4 -0.20 37.16 3.89
N LYS A 5 0.29 36.25 3.06
CA LYS A 5 -0.41 35.73 1.88
C LYS A 5 -0.74 34.27 2.14
N ILE A 6 -2.03 33.96 2.23
CA ILE A 6 -2.54 32.63 2.56
C ILE A 6 -3.32 32.11 1.36
N ASN A 7 -2.84 31.02 0.77
CA ASN A 7 -3.58 30.33 -0.29
C ASN A 7 -4.60 29.40 0.38
N LEU A 8 -5.85 29.53 -0.03
CA LEU A 8 -6.95 28.69 0.44
C LEU A 8 -7.14 27.51 -0.52
N SER A 9 -7.64 26.39 -0.01
CA SER A 9 -7.83 25.15 -0.78
C SER A 9 -8.79 25.32 -1.96
N LYS A 10 -9.66 26.33 -1.93
CA LYS A 10 -10.59 26.68 -3.02
C LYS A 10 -9.93 27.47 -4.16
N GLY A 11 -8.62 27.72 -4.11
CA GLY A 11 -7.89 28.51 -5.11
C GLY A 11 -7.95 30.03 -4.89
N GLU A 12 -8.63 30.46 -3.83
CA GLU A 12 -8.67 31.85 -3.38
C GLU A 12 -7.37 32.21 -2.63
N VAL A 13 -7.00 33.49 -2.63
CA VAL A 13 -5.86 33.97 -1.83
C VAL A 13 -6.31 35.09 -0.91
N LEU A 14 -6.08 34.89 0.39
CA LEU A 14 -6.31 35.87 1.44
C LEU A 14 -5.01 36.61 1.75
N TYR A 15 -5.07 37.93 1.70
CA TYR A 15 -3.99 38.81 2.12
C TYR A 15 -4.39 39.52 3.41
N THR A 16 -3.52 39.47 4.41
CA THR A 16 -3.74 40.15 5.70
C THR A 16 -2.59 41.13 5.98
N GLY A 17 -2.94 42.36 6.33
CA GLY A 17 -2.01 43.45 6.69
C GLY A 17 -2.58 44.34 7.78
N SER A 18 -2.01 45.54 8.00
CA SER A 18 -2.47 46.50 9.02
C SER A 18 -3.94 46.89 8.84
N TYR A 19 -4.85 46.18 9.50
CA TYR A 19 -6.31 46.40 9.55
C TYR A 19 -7.06 46.24 8.21
N ILE A 20 -6.41 45.73 7.17
CA ILE A 20 -7.02 45.49 5.86
C ILE A 20 -6.85 44.02 5.51
N CYS A 21 -7.97 43.34 5.26
CA CYS A 21 -8.01 42.01 4.70
C CYS A 21 -8.52 42.13 3.25
N THR A 22 -7.83 41.49 2.31
CA THR A 22 -8.31 41.40 0.92
C THR A 22 -8.34 39.96 0.46
N LEU A 23 -9.35 39.62 -0.34
CA LEU A 23 -9.55 38.29 -0.91
C LEU A 23 -9.51 38.38 -2.43
N SER A 24 -8.76 37.48 -3.05
CA SER A 24 -8.80 37.27 -4.50
C SER A 24 -9.46 35.92 -4.79
N LYS A 25 -10.44 35.90 -5.70
CA LYS A 25 -11.15 34.66 -6.08
C LYS A 25 -10.25 33.68 -6.83
N THR A 26 -9.26 34.20 -7.54
CA THR A 26 -8.22 33.44 -8.23
C THR A 26 -6.89 34.19 -8.14
N ALA A 27 -5.77 33.51 -8.38
CA ALA A 27 -4.44 34.12 -8.36
C ALA A 27 -4.25 35.30 -9.34
N ALA A 28 -5.09 35.41 -10.38
CA ALA A 28 -5.07 36.48 -11.37
C ALA A 28 -6.12 37.58 -11.12
N SER A 29 -7.03 37.39 -10.15
CA SER A 29 -8.09 38.35 -9.85
C SER A 29 -7.57 39.52 -9.01
N THR A 30 -8.11 40.71 -9.24
CA THR A 30 -7.89 41.87 -8.37
C THR A 30 -8.40 41.57 -6.95
N PRO A 31 -7.58 41.78 -5.90
CA PRO A 31 -8.00 41.57 -4.52
C PRO A 31 -9.09 42.56 -4.11
N GLU A 32 -10.17 42.06 -3.52
CA GLU A 32 -11.28 42.86 -2.99
C GLU A 32 -11.16 42.95 -1.46
N GLN A 33 -11.39 44.13 -0.89
CA GLN A 33 -11.38 44.29 0.57
C GLN A 33 -12.57 43.57 1.20
N ILE A 34 -12.30 42.83 2.27
CA ILE A 34 -13.29 42.12 3.07
C ILE A 34 -13.20 42.55 4.54
N SER A 35 -14.26 42.31 5.31
CA SER A 35 -14.25 42.55 6.75
C SER A 35 -13.32 41.56 7.47
N LEU A 36 -12.93 41.91 8.70
CA LEU A 36 -12.13 41.03 9.54
C LEU A 36 -12.89 39.75 9.88
N GLU A 37 -14.20 39.84 10.10
CA GLU A 37 -15.08 38.70 10.36
C GLU A 37 -15.12 37.75 9.17
N ALA A 38 -15.27 38.27 7.95
CA ALA A 38 -15.27 37.44 6.73
C ALA A 38 -13.91 36.76 6.50
N ALA A 39 -12.80 37.45 6.81
CA ALA A 39 -11.47 36.87 6.76
C ALA A 39 -11.31 35.74 7.79
N ALA A 40 -11.81 35.93 9.00
CA ALA A 40 -11.79 34.92 10.06
C ALA A 40 -12.63 33.69 9.69
N GLU A 41 -13.81 33.88 9.09
CA GLU A 41 -14.67 32.80 8.60
C GLU A 41 -13.98 31.98 7.50
N LYS A 42 -13.36 32.64 6.51
CA LYS A 42 -12.57 31.97 5.47
C LYS A 42 -11.42 31.14 6.04
N LEU A 43 -10.71 31.66 7.05
CA LEU A 43 -9.64 30.91 7.72
C LEU A 43 -10.20 29.74 8.55
N ALA A 44 -11.33 29.92 9.23
CA ALA A 44 -11.97 28.84 9.98
C ALA A 44 -12.41 27.70 9.06
N GLU A 45 -13.05 28.02 7.92
CA GLU A 45 -13.38 27.04 6.88
C GLU A 45 -12.14 26.28 6.40
N GLU A 46 -11.06 27.00 6.10
CA GLU A 46 -9.81 26.40 5.62
C GLU A 46 -9.20 25.45 6.66
N VAL A 47 -9.17 25.84 7.93
CA VAL A 47 -8.68 25.00 9.03
C VAL A 47 -9.53 23.73 9.17
N ILE A 48 -10.86 23.86 9.11
CA ILE A 48 -11.77 22.70 9.19
C ILE A 48 -11.55 21.75 8.02
N MET A 49 -11.43 22.27 6.79
CA MET A 49 -11.16 21.47 5.60
C MET A 49 -9.82 20.75 5.71
N GLN A 50 -8.75 21.44 6.10
CA GLN A 50 -7.43 20.85 6.26
C GLN A 50 -7.40 19.79 7.36
N GLN A 51 -8.09 20.02 8.49
CA GLN A 51 -8.22 19.01 9.54
C GLN A 51 -8.95 17.75 9.05
N ALA A 52 -10.03 17.91 8.29
CA ALA A 52 -10.76 16.78 7.70
C ALA A 52 -9.89 15.99 6.71
N MET A 53 -9.18 16.69 5.82
CA MET A 53 -8.25 16.06 4.87
C MET A 53 -7.12 15.32 5.58
N ASN A 54 -6.53 15.90 6.62
CA ASN A 54 -5.46 15.25 7.38
C ASN A 54 -5.94 13.98 8.09
N ARG A 55 -7.16 14.00 8.64
CA ARG A 55 -7.76 12.80 9.26
C ARG A 55 -8.01 11.70 8.24
N GLU A 56 -8.53 12.05 7.07
CA GLU A 56 -8.77 11.07 6.01
C GLU A 56 -7.45 10.52 5.46
N HIS A 57 -6.44 11.37 5.28
CA HIS A 57 -5.11 10.91 4.89
C HIS A 57 -4.51 9.94 5.91
N GLN A 58 -4.63 10.23 7.21
CA GLN A 58 -4.19 9.29 8.26
C GLN A 58 -4.92 7.95 8.17
N ARG A 59 -6.25 7.97 8.00
CA ARG A 59 -7.06 6.75 7.84
C ARG A 59 -6.61 5.93 6.62
N GLN A 60 -6.33 6.60 5.50
CA GLN A 60 -5.83 5.94 4.29
C GLN A 60 -4.45 5.32 4.52
N GLN A 61 -3.53 6.05 5.17
CA GLN A 61 -2.21 5.53 5.53
C GLN A 61 -2.32 4.27 6.39
N ASP A 62 -3.16 4.29 7.42
CA ASP A 62 -3.34 3.14 8.33
C ASP A 62 -3.85 1.90 7.57
N VAL A 63 -4.85 2.08 6.69
CA VAL A 63 -5.38 0.99 5.84
C VAL A 63 -4.32 0.46 4.87
N THR A 64 -3.57 1.35 4.21
CA THR A 64 -2.52 0.95 3.27
C THR A 64 -1.40 0.17 3.96
N VAL A 65 -1.00 0.57 5.17
CA VAL A 65 0.03 -0.16 5.94
C VAL A 65 -0.43 -1.58 6.27
N ILE A 66 -1.70 -1.75 6.69
CA ILE A 66 -2.26 -3.08 6.99
C ILE A 66 -2.31 -3.94 5.73
N GLN A 67 -2.82 -3.40 4.61
CA GLN A 67 -2.89 -4.13 3.35
C GLN A 67 -1.51 -4.53 2.82
N PHE A 68 -0.52 -3.63 2.93
CA PHE A 68 0.84 -3.92 2.50
C PHE A 68 1.49 -5.01 3.35
N ARG A 69 1.26 -5.01 4.67
CA ARG A 69 1.73 -6.09 5.55
C ARG A 69 1.11 -7.43 5.18
N GLN A 70 -0.21 -7.47 5.01
CA GLN A 70 -0.91 -8.69 4.59
C GLN A 70 -0.36 -9.21 3.26
N ALA A 71 -0.24 -8.34 2.25
CA ALA A 71 0.30 -8.71 0.95
C ALA A 71 1.74 -9.25 1.05
N GLN A 72 2.58 -8.72 1.95
CA GLN A 72 3.91 -9.26 2.19
C GLN A 72 3.88 -10.67 2.83
N GLU A 73 2.95 -10.93 3.73
CA GLU A 73 2.77 -12.26 4.33
C GLU A 73 2.28 -13.26 3.29
N ASP A 74 1.29 -12.88 2.48
CA ASP A 74 0.76 -13.70 1.39
C ASP A 74 1.84 -14.03 0.36
N ILE A 75 2.67 -13.04 -0.03
CA ILE A 75 3.79 -13.26 -0.95
C ILE A 75 4.80 -14.26 -0.36
N LYS A 76 5.12 -14.17 0.92
CA LYS A 76 6.06 -15.11 1.57
C LYS A 76 5.49 -16.52 1.58
N LEU A 77 4.20 -16.67 1.88
CA LEU A 77 3.51 -17.96 1.85
C LEU A 77 3.53 -18.55 0.44
N LEU A 78 3.10 -17.77 -0.55
CA LEU A 78 3.09 -18.18 -1.96
C LEU A 78 4.50 -18.52 -2.48
N GLN A 79 5.54 -17.80 -2.04
CA GLN A 79 6.93 -18.13 -2.39
C GLN A 79 7.37 -19.48 -1.79
N ALA A 80 7.00 -19.74 -0.53
CA ALA A 80 7.30 -21.02 0.12
C ALA A 80 6.56 -22.18 -0.58
N GLU A 81 5.28 -22.01 -0.90
CA GLU A 81 4.48 -23.00 -1.64
C GLU A 81 5.03 -23.24 -3.04
N ASN A 82 5.32 -22.17 -3.81
CA ASN A 82 5.93 -22.31 -5.14
C ASN A 82 7.25 -23.07 -5.10
N LYS A 83 8.11 -22.78 -4.12
CA LYS A 83 9.37 -23.51 -3.95
C LYS A 83 9.12 -25.00 -3.72
N ARG A 84 8.12 -25.35 -2.92
CA ARG A 84 7.77 -26.75 -2.65
C ARG A 84 7.22 -27.45 -3.87
N TYR A 85 6.29 -26.83 -4.60
CA TYR A 85 5.78 -27.38 -5.84
C TYR A 85 6.89 -27.58 -6.86
N ARG A 86 7.81 -26.61 -6.98
CA ARG A 86 8.98 -26.74 -7.85
C ARG A 86 9.85 -27.93 -7.48
N ASN A 87 10.16 -28.11 -6.19
CA ASN A 87 10.95 -29.27 -5.74
C ASN A 87 10.25 -30.60 -6.03
N ALA A 88 8.93 -30.68 -5.84
CA ALA A 88 8.15 -31.89 -6.15
C ALA A 88 8.18 -32.19 -7.65
N LEU A 89 8.00 -31.16 -8.49
CA LEU A 89 8.07 -31.28 -9.94
C LEU A 89 9.47 -31.67 -10.41
N GLU A 90 10.54 -31.10 -9.84
CA GLU A 90 11.92 -31.47 -10.15
C GLU A 90 12.19 -32.95 -9.81
N PHE A 91 11.69 -33.44 -8.67
CA PHE A 91 11.79 -34.87 -8.31
C PHE A 91 11.09 -35.77 -9.33
N TYR A 92 9.85 -35.44 -9.71
CA TYR A 92 9.10 -36.21 -10.70
C TYR A 92 9.61 -36.04 -12.14
N ALA A 93 10.31 -34.95 -12.46
CA ALA A 93 10.89 -34.76 -13.78
C ALA A 93 12.23 -35.47 -13.94
N HIS A 94 12.86 -35.91 -12.83
CA HIS A 94 14.15 -36.59 -12.89
C HIS A 94 13.99 -38.01 -13.42
N GLU A 95 14.64 -38.34 -14.54
CA GLU A 95 14.47 -39.64 -15.22
C GLU A 95 14.79 -40.82 -14.29
N THR A 96 15.81 -40.68 -13.45
CA THR A 96 16.22 -41.75 -12.53
C THR A 96 15.20 -42.07 -11.44
N THR A 97 14.22 -41.19 -11.23
CA THR A 97 13.09 -41.45 -10.34
C THR A 97 12.27 -42.66 -10.78
N TYR A 98 12.24 -42.96 -12.09
CA TYR A 98 11.44 -44.04 -12.68
C TYR A 98 12.26 -45.17 -13.31
N THR A 99 13.59 -45.02 -13.41
CA THR A 99 14.46 -46.05 -13.98
C THR A 99 15.19 -46.82 -12.88
N ASN A 100 15.36 -48.12 -13.09
CA ASN A 100 16.23 -48.93 -12.25
C ASN A 100 17.68 -48.50 -12.47
N GLU A 101 18.28 -47.80 -11.51
CA GLU A 101 19.71 -47.43 -11.56
C GLU A 101 20.63 -48.67 -11.45
N PHE A 102 20.11 -49.78 -10.89
CA PHE A 102 20.78 -51.07 -10.75
C PHE A 102 19.81 -52.23 -11.04
N GLU A 103 20.29 -53.34 -11.60
CA GLU A 103 19.46 -54.46 -12.10
C GLU A 103 18.53 -55.07 -11.04
N ASP A 104 18.96 -55.08 -9.77
CA ASP A 104 18.20 -55.63 -8.63
C ASP A 104 17.55 -54.56 -7.74
N CYS A 105 17.62 -53.28 -8.11
CA CYS A 105 17.07 -52.18 -7.31
C CYS A 105 15.86 -51.56 -8.03
N PRO A 106 14.66 -51.56 -7.40
CA PRO A 106 13.51 -50.89 -7.99
C PRO A 106 13.74 -49.36 -8.07
N PRO A 107 12.98 -48.64 -8.91
CA PRO A 107 13.15 -47.20 -9.09
C PRO A 107 12.99 -46.42 -7.78
N ALA A 108 13.58 -45.23 -7.70
CA ALA A 108 13.56 -44.43 -6.48
C ALA A 108 12.15 -44.12 -5.96
N VAL A 109 11.17 -43.96 -6.85
CA VAL A 109 9.76 -43.74 -6.48
C VAL A 109 9.11 -44.98 -5.83
N GLU A 110 9.55 -46.19 -6.18
CA GLU A 110 9.03 -47.43 -5.62
C GLU A 110 9.68 -47.75 -4.27
N LEU A 111 10.96 -47.37 -4.09
CA LEU A 111 11.69 -47.56 -2.82
C LEU A 111 11.02 -46.88 -1.63
N ASP A 112 10.44 -45.69 -1.82
CA ASP A 112 9.72 -44.97 -0.75
C ASP A 112 8.19 -44.96 -0.93
N GLY A 113 7.68 -45.66 -1.95
CA GLY A 113 6.27 -45.69 -2.31
C GLY A 113 5.70 -44.31 -2.66
N GLY A 114 6.51 -43.41 -3.20
CA GLY A 114 6.15 -42.02 -3.50
C GLY A 114 5.92 -41.16 -2.25
N GLN A 115 6.45 -41.54 -1.08
CA GLN A 115 6.29 -40.75 0.15
C GLN A 115 6.95 -39.38 0.06
N THR A 116 8.18 -39.29 -0.48
CA THR A 116 8.94 -38.04 -0.58
C THR A 116 8.17 -37.01 -1.39
N ALA A 117 7.61 -37.44 -2.51
CA ALA A 117 6.87 -36.55 -3.39
C ALA A 117 5.49 -36.17 -2.84
N ARG A 118 4.77 -37.09 -2.18
CA ARG A 118 3.53 -36.77 -1.46
C ARG A 118 3.75 -35.77 -0.33
N LYS A 119 4.80 -35.94 0.48
CA LYS A 119 5.18 -34.99 1.53
C LYS A 119 5.55 -33.61 0.98
N ALA A 120 6.21 -33.55 -0.17
CA ALA A 120 6.53 -32.28 -0.81
C ALA A 120 5.25 -31.52 -1.23
N LEU A 121 4.23 -32.25 -1.70
CA LEU A 121 2.94 -31.74 -2.15
C LEU A 121 1.92 -31.46 -1.03
N GLU A 122 1.99 -32.13 0.12
CA GLU A 122 0.99 -32.10 1.20
C GLU A 122 0.81 -30.73 1.91
N GLY A 123 1.52 -29.68 1.51
CA GLY A 123 1.38 -28.38 2.17
C GLY A 123 1.89 -28.38 3.62
N ALA A 124 1.89 -27.23 4.27
CA ALA A 124 1.82 -27.17 5.72
C ALA A 124 0.33 -27.05 5.96
N ALA A 125 -0.27 -27.93 6.76
CA ALA A 125 -1.67 -27.76 7.12
C ALA A 125 -1.84 -26.39 7.78
N GLU A 126 -2.82 -25.61 7.30
CA GLU A 126 -3.27 -24.36 7.94
C GLU A 126 -3.68 -24.61 9.40
#